data_AF-A0A519WJ91-F1
#
_entry.id   AF-A0A519WJ91-F1
#
_cell.length_a   1.000
_cell.length_b   1.000
_cell.length_c   1.000
_cell.angle_alpha   90.00
_cell.angle_beta   90.00
_cell.angle_gamma   90.00
#
_symmetry.space_group_name_H-M   'P 1'
#
loop_
_entity.id
_entity.type
_entity.pdbx_description
1 polymer ?
#
loop_
_entity_poly.entity_id
_entity_poly.type
_entity_poly.pdbx_seq_one_letter_code
_entity_poly.pdbx_strand_id
1 'polypeptide(L)'
;GASSTFQNGKILLTRLNQGSPANLAGLKVSDQVVAINAVKVNSANEYNLELFKYNPGDEVVFELVRNSEIMNIKVKLEQRPPANHWADMFSGGKSAILDGFEKVFSHDAVIKPKECGGPVLDRNGNLYGLNIARFSRTSCIALPTSILMEFIRKSLARMK
;
A
#
# COMPACT_ATOMS: atom_id res chain seq x y z
N GLY A 1 0.03 12.42 0.59
CA GLY A 1 -0.52 13.66 1.17
C GLY A 1 0.54 14.71 1.47
N ALA A 2 1.74 14.29 1.87
CA ALA A 2 2.89 15.16 2.06
C ALA A 2 3.90 15.01 0.91
N SER A 3 4.72 16.03 0.70
CA SER A 3 5.98 15.95 -0.05
C SER A 3 7.14 16.09 0.92
N SER A 4 8.22 15.35 0.68
CA SER A 4 9.45 15.44 1.46
C SER A 4 10.64 15.69 0.56
N THR A 5 11.69 16.27 1.12
CA THR A 5 13.01 16.37 0.51
C THR A 5 14.05 15.76 1.42
N PHE A 6 15.17 15.32 0.84
CA PHE A 6 16.32 14.85 1.58
C PHE A 6 17.45 15.85 1.43
N GLN A 7 17.83 16.49 2.53
CA GLN A 7 18.88 17.52 2.57
C GLN A 7 19.74 17.31 3.81
N ASN A 8 21.06 17.28 3.65
CA ASN A 8 22.05 17.16 4.74
C ASN A 8 21.77 16.01 5.73
N GLY A 9 21.36 14.83 5.23
CA GLY A 9 21.06 13.68 6.08
C GLY A 9 19.70 13.74 6.77
N LYS A 10 18.84 14.71 6.44
CA LYS A 10 17.54 14.94 7.08
C LYS A 10 16.41 14.79 6.06
N ILE A 11 15.32 14.18 6.48
CA ILE A 11 14.07 14.08 5.72
C ILE A 11 13.13 15.18 6.19
N LEU A 12 12.91 16.20 5.36
CA LEU A 12 12.10 17.37 5.71
C LEU A 12 10.80 17.37 4.93
N LEU A 13 9.68 17.61 5.62
CA LEU A 13 8.39 17.83 4.95
C LEU A 13 8.36 19.22 4.32
N THR A 14 8.24 19.28 2.99
CA THR A 14 8.27 20.54 2.24
C THR A 14 6.88 21.03 1.88
N ARG A 15 5.89 20.13 1.82
CA ARG A 15 4.52 20.46 1.46
C ARG A 15 3.54 19.49 2.08
N LEU A 16 2.39 20.00 2.49
CA LEU A 16 1.24 19.23 2.93
C LEU A 16 0.01 19.67 2.15
N ASN A 17 -0.68 18.71 1.52
CA ASN A 17 -1.94 19.00 0.86
C ASN A 17 -3.04 19.17 1.91
N GLN A 18 -3.83 20.23 1.79
CA GLN A 18 -4.97 20.49 2.66
C GLN A 18 -5.97 19.32 2.59
N GLY A 19 -6.47 18.89 3.75
CA GLY A 19 -7.40 17.76 3.84
C GLY A 19 -6.77 16.38 3.56
N SER A 20 -5.46 16.30 3.35
CA SER A 20 -4.77 15.01 3.25
C SER A 20 -4.55 14.38 4.63
N PRO A 21 -4.31 13.07 4.72
CA PRO A 21 -4.11 12.39 6.02
C PRO A 21 -2.98 12.99 6.85
N ALA A 22 -1.89 13.39 6.19
CA ALA A 22 -0.76 14.02 6.83
C ALA A 22 -1.14 15.37 7.46
N ASN A 23 -1.94 16.18 6.76
CA ASN A 23 -2.42 17.46 7.27
C ASN A 23 -3.42 17.28 8.41
N LEU A 24 -4.37 16.36 8.27
CA LEU A 24 -5.38 16.07 9.29
C LEU A 24 -4.77 15.48 10.58
N ALA A 25 -3.69 14.71 10.46
CA ALA A 25 -2.95 14.17 11.59
C ALA A 25 -2.10 15.23 12.32
N GLY A 26 -1.99 16.45 11.81
CA GLY A 26 -1.25 17.53 12.45
C GLY A 26 0.26 17.56 12.14
N LEU A 27 0.70 16.89 11.07
CA LEU A 27 2.02 17.15 10.49
C LEU A 27 2.08 18.59 9.98
N LYS A 28 3.29 19.17 9.99
CA LYS A 28 3.55 20.54 9.55
C LYS A 28 4.72 20.57 8.58
N VAL A 29 4.74 21.62 7.75
CA VAL A 29 5.90 21.91 6.92
C VAL A 29 7.11 22.18 7.83
N SER A 30 8.29 21.77 7.40
CA SER A 30 9.55 21.79 8.15
C SER A 30 9.68 20.77 9.27
N ASP A 31 8.69 19.88 9.47
CA ASP A 31 8.90 18.71 10.32
C ASP A 31 10.03 17.84 9.75
N GLN A 32 10.97 17.47 10.62
CA GLN A 32 12.02 16.52 10.27
C GLN A 32 11.59 15.13 10.71
N VAL A 33 11.36 14.22 9.75
CA VAL A 33 11.08 12.81 10.04
C VAL A 33 12.37 12.10 10.40
N VAL A 34 12.36 11.34 11.50
CA VAL A 34 13.51 10.57 11.99
C VAL A 34 13.23 9.08 12.10
N ALA A 35 11.97 8.68 12.31
CA ALA A 35 11.55 7.28 12.30
C ALA A 35 10.11 7.10 11.84
N ILE A 36 9.82 5.87 11.37
CA ILE A 36 8.49 5.40 11.00
C ILE A 36 8.26 4.10 11.76
N ASN A 37 7.23 4.03 12.61
CA ASN A 37 6.96 2.89 13.51
C ASN A 37 8.21 2.38 14.24
N ALA A 38 8.97 3.32 14.84
CA ALA A 38 10.24 3.08 15.54
C ALA A 38 11.41 2.59 14.66
N VAL A 39 11.22 2.41 13.34
CA VAL A 39 12.31 2.15 12.40
C VAL A 39 12.93 3.49 11.99
N LYS A 40 14.19 3.70 12.38
CA LYS A 40 14.94 4.91 12.00
C LYS A 40 15.12 4.99 10.49
N VAL A 41 14.94 6.18 9.94
CA VAL A 41 15.09 6.46 8.51
C VAL A 41 16.07 7.62 8.33
N ASN A 42 17.21 7.36 7.70
CA ASN A 42 18.29 8.34 7.53
C ASN A 42 18.54 8.72 6.06
N SER A 43 17.78 8.13 5.13
CA SER A 43 17.89 8.40 3.71
C SER A 43 16.51 8.42 3.04
N ALA A 44 16.41 9.09 1.89
CA ALA A 44 15.19 9.05 1.08
C ALA A 44 14.79 7.62 0.72
N ASN A 45 15.78 6.75 0.47
CA ASN A 45 15.53 5.36 0.14
C ASN A 45 14.97 4.59 1.33
N GLU A 46 15.55 4.70 2.53
CA GLU A 46 15.02 4.08 3.76
C GLU A 46 13.62 4.57 4.09
N TYR A 47 13.36 5.88 3.97
CA TYR A 47 12.03 6.46 4.17
C TYR A 47 11.00 5.82 3.24
N ASN A 48 11.31 5.75 1.94
CA ASN A 48 10.41 5.17 0.96
C ASN A 48 10.21 3.67 1.20
N LEU A 49 11.30 2.90 1.39
CA LEU A 49 11.24 1.46 1.62
C LEU A 49 10.45 1.11 2.88
N GLU A 50 10.61 1.88 3.95
CA GLU A 50 9.85 1.69 5.17
C GLU A 50 8.37 2.01 4.95
N LEU A 51 8.06 3.15 4.31
CA LEU A 51 6.68 3.54 4.03
C LEU A 51 5.95 2.57 3.07
N PHE A 52 6.67 1.97 2.12
CA PHE A 52 6.13 0.99 1.17
C PHE A 52 5.71 -0.34 1.80
N LYS A 53 6.03 -0.60 3.07
CA LYS A 53 5.58 -1.80 3.79
C LYS A 53 4.12 -1.71 4.22
N TYR A 54 3.55 -0.51 4.24
CA TYR A 54 2.22 -0.24 4.76
C TYR A 54 1.21 -0.03 3.64
N ASN A 55 -0.02 -0.46 3.89
CA ASN A 55 -1.13 -0.37 2.96
C ASN A 55 -2.05 0.81 3.29
N PRO A 56 -2.86 1.28 2.33
CA PRO A 56 -3.99 2.15 2.61
C PRO A 56 -4.88 1.57 3.71
N GLY A 57 -5.18 2.37 4.73
CA GLY A 57 -5.95 1.97 5.91
C GLY A 57 -5.08 1.73 7.16
N ASP A 58 -3.80 1.43 6.99
CA ASP A 58 -2.88 1.20 8.10
C ASP A 58 -2.62 2.49 8.90
N GLU A 59 -2.41 2.35 10.21
CA GLU A 59 -1.95 3.45 11.06
C GLU A 59 -0.43 3.37 11.22
N VAL A 60 0.24 4.46 10.91
CA VAL A 60 1.70 4.58 10.98
C VAL A 60 2.07 5.72 11.92
N VAL A 61 3.00 5.47 12.84
CA VAL A 61 3.53 6.48 13.75
C VAL A 61 4.79 7.09 13.14
N PHE A 62 4.76 8.39 12.90
CA PHE A 62 5.93 9.17 12.51
C PHE A 62 6.56 9.78 13.74
N GLU A 63 7.82 9.44 14.00
CA GLU A 63 8.66 10.15 14.94
C GLU A 63 9.34 11.29 14.19
N LEU A 64 9.22 12.50 14.73
CA LEU A 64 9.69 13.71 14.07
C LEU A 64 10.21 14.73 15.06
N VAL A 65 11.11 15.59 14.58
CA VAL A 65 11.65 16.72 15.32
C VAL A 65 11.00 18.00 14.81
N ARG A 66 10.35 18.73 15.72
CA ARG A 66 9.76 20.06 15.48
C ARG A 66 10.25 21.00 16.59
N ASN A 67 10.83 22.14 16.24
CA ASN A 67 11.36 23.11 17.22
C ASN A 67 12.32 22.48 18.25
N SER A 68 13.12 21.50 17.84
CA SER A 68 14.05 20.72 18.69
C SER A 68 13.39 19.76 19.68
N GLU A 69 12.08 19.57 19.63
CA GLU A 69 11.35 18.56 20.41
C GLU A 69 10.99 17.35 19.55
N ILE A 70 11.08 16.16 20.14
CA ILE A 70 10.65 14.92 19.51
C ILE A 70 9.15 14.76 19.73
N MET A 71 8.43 14.46 18.65
CA MET A 71 6.99 14.18 18.68
C MET A 71 6.69 12.90 17.92
N ASN A 72 5.64 12.21 18.39
CA ASN A 72 5.08 11.06 17.72
C ASN A 72 3.71 11.43 17.19
N ILE A 73 3.55 11.42 15.87
CA ILE A 73 2.29 11.70 15.20
C ILE A 73 1.82 10.44 14.50
N LYS A 74 0.65 9.95 14.92
CA LYS A 74 -0.02 8.83 14.28
C LYS A 74 -0.79 9.32 13.06
N VAL A 75 -0.53 8.72 11.91
CA VAL A 75 -1.17 9.04 10.63
C VAL A 75 -1.83 7.78 10.10
N LYS A 76 -3.14 7.83 9.83
CA LYS A 76 -3.83 6.79 9.08
C LYS A 76 -3.56 6.97 7.60
N LEU A 77 -2.98 5.97 6.94
CA LEU A 77 -2.68 6.05 5.52
C LEU A 77 -3.97 5.92 4.70
N GLU A 78 -4.05 6.70 3.61
CA GLU A 78 -5.13 6.60 2.65
C GLU A 78 -4.58 6.25 1.28
N GLN A 79 -5.46 5.73 0.42
CA GLN A 79 -5.10 5.41 -0.95
C GLN A 79 -4.65 6.69 -1.65
N ARG A 80 -3.51 6.62 -2.33
CA ARG A 80 -3.07 7.71 -3.20
C ARG A 80 -4.17 7.95 -4.24
N PRO A 81 -4.70 9.18 -4.36
CA PRO A 81 -5.69 9.49 -5.39
C PRO A 81 -5.12 9.08 -6.75
N PRO A 82 -5.92 8.42 -7.61
CA PRO A 82 -5.47 8.05 -8.94
C PRO A 82 -4.99 9.29 -9.68
N ALA A 83 -3.91 9.17 -10.43
CA ALA A 83 -3.53 10.23 -11.35
C ALA A 83 -4.71 10.48 -12.31
N ASN A 84 -4.98 11.74 -12.66
CA ASN A 84 -6.03 12.07 -13.62
C ASN A 84 -5.57 11.71 -15.04
N HIS A 85 -5.42 10.40 -15.29
CA HIS A 85 -4.94 9.82 -16.53
C HIS A 85 -6.06 8.96 -17.12
N TRP A 86 -6.36 9.14 -18.40
CA TRP A 86 -7.48 8.48 -19.10
C TRP A 86 -7.46 6.94 -18.98
N ALA A 87 -6.27 6.34 -18.87
CA ALA A 87 -6.14 4.89 -18.70
C ALA A 87 -6.66 4.36 -17.35
N ASP A 88 -6.79 5.23 -16.33
CA ASP A 88 -7.32 4.90 -15.01
C ASP A 88 -8.83 5.19 -14.89
N MET A 89 -9.43 5.85 -15.89
CA MET A 89 -10.83 6.27 -15.90
C MET A 89 -11.75 5.21 -16.53
N PHE A 90 -11.88 4.03 -15.89
CA PHE A 90 -12.75 2.95 -16.35
C PHE A 90 -13.76 2.50 -15.30
N SER A 91 -14.91 2.00 -15.76
CA SER A 91 -16.03 1.58 -14.91
C SER A 91 -15.60 0.56 -13.87
N GLY A 92 -15.94 0.82 -12.60
CA GLY A 92 -15.57 -0.01 -11.46
C GLY A 92 -14.18 0.25 -10.87
N GLY A 93 -13.32 1.03 -11.54
CA GLY A 93 -12.01 1.45 -11.02
C GLY A 93 -11.03 0.31 -10.73
N LYS A 94 -9.89 0.68 -10.15
CA LYS A 94 -8.85 -0.24 -9.66
C LYS A 94 -9.15 -0.72 -8.24
N SER A 95 -8.59 -1.85 -7.84
CA SER A 95 -8.58 -2.28 -6.43
C SER A 95 -7.82 -1.28 -5.54
N ALA A 96 -8.13 -1.29 -4.24
CA ALA A 96 -7.45 -0.44 -3.26
C ALA A 96 -5.95 -0.79 -3.12
N ILE A 97 -5.68 -2.09 -3.11
CA ILE A 97 -4.35 -2.71 -3.07
C ILE A 97 -4.10 -3.34 -4.45
N LEU A 98 -2.97 -3.01 -5.06
CA LEU A 98 -2.67 -3.33 -6.48
C LEU A 98 -1.31 -3.98 -6.67
N ASP A 99 -0.42 -3.82 -5.71
CA ASP A 99 0.99 -4.19 -5.77
C ASP A 99 1.44 -4.79 -4.41
N GLY A 100 2.76 -4.98 -4.25
CA GLY A 100 3.32 -5.60 -3.05
C GLY A 100 3.21 -7.13 -3.01
N PHE A 101 2.59 -7.75 -4.02
CA PHE A 101 2.48 -9.20 -4.11
C PHE A 101 3.75 -9.83 -4.70
N GLU A 102 4.36 -10.76 -3.96
CA GLU A 102 5.62 -11.40 -4.38
C GLU A 102 5.43 -12.37 -5.57
N LYS A 103 4.36 -13.17 -5.54
CA LYS A 103 4.10 -14.22 -6.54
C LYS A 103 2.65 -14.22 -6.96
N VAL A 104 2.42 -13.75 -8.18
CA VAL A 104 1.09 -13.63 -8.79
C VAL A 104 1.13 -13.94 -10.28
N PHE A 105 -0.03 -14.25 -10.85
CA PHE A 105 -0.21 -14.25 -12.30
C PHE A 105 -1.30 -13.27 -12.69
N SER A 106 -1.23 -12.78 -13.93
CA SER A 106 -2.24 -11.87 -14.47
C SER A 106 -3.16 -12.59 -15.45
N HIS A 107 -4.41 -12.14 -15.52
CA HIS A 107 -5.41 -12.55 -16.49
C HIS A 107 -6.28 -11.35 -16.90
N ASP A 108 -7.06 -11.50 -17.96
CA ASP A 108 -7.86 -10.45 -18.61
C ASP A 108 -9.37 -10.54 -18.32
N ALA A 109 -9.80 -11.52 -17.52
CA ALA A 109 -11.20 -11.64 -17.11
C ALA A 109 -11.75 -10.32 -16.52
N VAL A 110 -12.99 -9.99 -16.89
CA VAL A 110 -13.69 -8.77 -16.48
C VAL A 110 -14.25 -8.93 -15.08
N ILE A 111 -13.40 -8.79 -14.06
CA ILE A 111 -13.79 -8.75 -12.65
C ILE A 111 -13.69 -7.33 -12.11
N LYS A 112 -14.58 -6.97 -11.18
CA LYS A 112 -14.55 -5.71 -10.44
C LYS A 112 -13.80 -5.90 -9.12
N PRO A 113 -13.30 -4.81 -8.49
CA PRO A 113 -12.66 -4.91 -7.17
C PRO A 113 -13.51 -5.65 -6.13
N LYS A 114 -14.83 -5.46 -6.15
CA LYS A 114 -15.78 -6.14 -5.25
C LYS A 114 -15.97 -7.65 -5.52
N GLU A 115 -15.47 -8.14 -6.65
CA GLU A 115 -15.53 -9.55 -7.06
C GLU A 115 -14.17 -10.25 -6.84
N CYS A 116 -13.16 -9.52 -6.37
CA CYS A 116 -11.93 -10.12 -5.85
C CYS A 116 -12.24 -10.96 -4.61
N GLY A 117 -11.55 -12.09 -4.46
CA GLY A 117 -11.86 -13.18 -3.53
C GLY A 117 -12.54 -14.38 -4.20
N GLY A 118 -12.99 -14.25 -5.46
CA GLY A 118 -13.49 -15.38 -6.23
C GLY A 118 -12.37 -16.30 -6.77
N PRO A 119 -12.64 -17.60 -6.97
CA PRO A 119 -11.66 -18.53 -7.54
C PRO A 119 -11.46 -18.29 -9.04
N VAL A 120 -10.24 -18.55 -9.51
CA VAL A 120 -9.92 -18.67 -10.93
C VAL A 120 -9.94 -20.16 -11.27
N LEU A 121 -10.86 -20.56 -12.14
CA LEU A 121 -11.10 -21.95 -12.51
C LEU A 121 -10.81 -22.17 -13.99
N ASP A 122 -10.33 -23.36 -14.35
CA ASP A 122 -10.38 -23.81 -15.75
C ASP A 122 -11.77 -24.35 -16.13
N ARG A 123 -11.92 -24.73 -17.40
CA ARG A 123 -13.16 -25.32 -17.94
C ARG A 123 -13.60 -26.64 -17.27
N ASN A 124 -12.70 -27.31 -16.57
CA ASN A 124 -12.97 -28.56 -15.87
C ASN A 124 -13.26 -28.34 -14.38
N GLY A 125 -13.24 -27.08 -13.91
CA GLY A 125 -13.43 -26.74 -12.50
C GLY A 125 -12.17 -26.84 -11.65
N ASN A 126 -10.98 -27.01 -12.25
CA ASN A 126 -9.74 -27.02 -11.48
C ASN A 126 -9.37 -25.61 -11.03
N LEU A 127 -8.92 -25.47 -9.79
CA LEU A 127 -8.47 -24.20 -9.23
C LEU A 127 -7.08 -23.82 -9.75
N TYR A 128 -6.97 -22.66 -10.40
CA TYR A 128 -5.71 -22.05 -10.83
C TYR A 128 -5.26 -20.90 -9.92
N GLY A 129 -6.19 -20.29 -9.21
CA GLY A 129 -5.86 -19.24 -8.25
C GLY A 129 -7.04 -18.57 -7.60
N LEU A 130 -6.75 -17.45 -6.93
CA LEU A 130 -7.74 -16.61 -6.26
C LEU A 130 -7.56 -15.17 -6.75
N ASN A 131 -8.62 -14.54 -7.25
CA ASN A 131 -8.59 -13.14 -7.66
C ASN A 131 -8.29 -12.26 -6.45
N ILE A 132 -7.31 -11.37 -6.56
CA ILE A 132 -6.91 -10.48 -5.44
C ILE A 132 -6.97 -9.00 -5.79
N ALA A 133 -6.75 -8.63 -7.05
CA ALA A 133 -6.78 -7.23 -7.44
C ALA A 133 -7.18 -7.05 -8.91
N ARG A 134 -7.96 -6.01 -9.18
CA ARG A 134 -8.10 -5.45 -10.53
C ARG A 134 -7.06 -4.36 -10.71
N PHE A 135 -6.02 -4.67 -11.50
CA PHE A 135 -4.85 -3.81 -11.66
C PHE A 135 -5.07 -2.69 -12.68
N SER A 136 -5.73 -3.00 -13.80
CA SER A 136 -6.00 -2.05 -14.88
C SER A 136 -7.33 -2.33 -15.56
N ARG A 137 -7.63 -1.57 -16.62
CA ARG A 137 -8.81 -1.79 -17.47
C ARG A 137 -8.85 -3.20 -18.07
N THR A 138 -7.69 -3.81 -18.32
CA THR A 138 -7.53 -5.07 -19.06
C THR A 138 -6.76 -6.14 -18.30
N SER A 139 -6.36 -5.88 -17.06
CA SER A 139 -5.52 -6.78 -16.28
C SER A 139 -6.03 -6.88 -14.85
N CYS A 140 -6.23 -8.12 -14.44
CA CYS A 140 -6.48 -8.54 -13.07
C CYS A 140 -5.35 -9.46 -12.64
N ILE A 141 -5.21 -9.59 -11.32
CA ILE A 141 -4.12 -10.33 -10.69
C ILE A 141 -4.75 -11.37 -9.76
N ALA A 142 -4.21 -12.59 -9.82
CA ALA A 142 -4.61 -13.70 -8.99
C ALA A 142 -3.42 -14.35 -8.28
N LEU A 143 -3.66 -14.83 -7.06
CA LEU A 143 -2.73 -15.67 -6.32
C LEU A 143 -2.71 -17.09 -6.91
N PRO A 144 -1.56 -17.67 -7.23
CA PRO A 144 -1.45 -19.04 -7.73
C PRO A 144 -1.94 -20.06 -6.71
N THR A 145 -2.57 -21.14 -7.18
CA THR A 145 -2.99 -22.28 -6.33
C THR A 145 -1.86 -22.82 -5.47
N SER A 146 -0.62 -22.85 -5.96
CA SER A 146 0.53 -23.30 -5.17
C SER A 146 0.73 -22.49 -3.88
N ILE A 147 0.60 -21.15 -3.97
CA ILE A 147 0.75 -20.24 -2.84
C ILE A 147 -0.43 -20.39 -1.87
N LEU A 148 -1.66 -20.49 -2.40
CA LEU A 148 -2.84 -20.76 -1.57
C LEU A 148 -2.71 -22.06 -0.79
N MET A 149 -2.32 -23.15 -1.45
CA MET A 149 -2.20 -24.46 -0.81
C MET A 149 -1.10 -24.50 0.25
N GLU A 150 0.01 -23.80 0.02
CA GLU A 150 1.06 -23.64 1.04
C GLU A 150 0.53 -22.88 2.27
N PHE A 151 -0.14 -21.75 2.04
CA PHE A 151 -0.73 -20.95 3.12
C PHE A 151 -1.75 -21.76 3.94
N ILE A 152 -2.68 -22.46 3.28
CA ILE A 152 -3.71 -23.28 3.94
C ILE A 152 -3.05 -24.37 4.79
N ARG A 153 -2.06 -25.10 4.25
CA ARG A 153 -1.34 -26.14 4.99
C ARG A 153 -0.65 -25.59 6.24
N LYS A 154 0.05 -24.46 6.13
CA LYS A 154 0.71 -23.80 7.27
C LYS A 154 -0.29 -23.35 8.32
N SER A 155 -1.41 -22.75 7.90
CA SER A 155 -2.46 -22.27 8.80
C SER A 155 -3.14 -23.42 9.55
N LEU A 156 -3.46 -24.53 8.87
CA LEU A 156 -4.02 -25.73 9.49
C LEU A 156 -3.06 -26.36 10.51
N ALA A 157 -1.75 -26.37 10.22
CA ALA A 157 -0.75 -26.91 11.13
C ALA A 157 -0.62 -26.10 12.43
N ARG A 158 -0.84 -24.78 12.39
CA ARG A 158 -0.82 -23.90 13.58
C ARG A 158 -2.06 -24.01 14.47
N MET A 159 -3.14 -24.60 13.95
CA MET A 159 -4.40 -24.80 14.70
C MET A 159 -4.43 -26.13 15.47
N LYS A 160 -3.39 -26.95 15.34
CA LYS A 160 -3.19 -28.17 16.15
C LYS A 160 -2.18 -27.90 17.25
#